data_AF-A0A661BIF6-F1
#
_entry.id   AF-A0A661BIF6-F1
#
_cell.length_a   1.000
_cell.length_b   1.000
_cell.length_c   1.000
_cell.angle_alpha   90.00
_cell.angle_beta   90.00
_cell.angle_gamma   90.00
#
_symmetry.space_group_name_H-M   'P 1'
#
loop_
_entity.id
_entity.type
_entity.pdbx_description
1 polymer ?
#
loop_
_entity_poly.entity_id
_entity_poly.type
_entity_poly.pdbx_seq_one_letter_code
_entity_poly.pdbx_strand_id
1 'polypeptide(L)'
;MLVVDIEEKHLGGVGEPSSEIPLHLTAYQIRDDVNAVIHAHPVYASVFACTGMELPYDLLPEVAIKLGKIPTAPFALPTTNQLTEMAKDYLKKHNAFLLKNHGAITLGRDIDEAFLRMELVEHLAKITFMTKVLGGYEKISPENIKALEKLNEGWIE
;
A
#
# COMPACT_ATOMS: atom_id res chain seq x y z
N MET A 1 -12.56 13.83 -14.06
CA MET A 1 -12.38 12.36 -14.03
C MET A 1 -12.14 11.92 -15.46
N LEU A 2 -11.16 11.05 -15.66
CA LEU A 2 -10.84 10.43 -16.95
C LEU A 2 -11.24 8.95 -16.90
N VAL A 3 -11.65 8.42 -18.03
CA VAL A 3 -11.98 7.00 -18.22
C VAL A 3 -11.07 6.48 -19.33
N VAL A 4 -10.36 5.41 -19.04
CA VAL A 4 -9.50 4.70 -19.98
C VAL A 4 -9.88 3.22 -20.02
N ASP A 5 -9.56 2.52 -21.10
CA ASP A 5 -9.56 1.06 -21.09
C ASP A 5 -8.24 0.49 -20.51
N ILE A 6 -8.15 -0.84 -20.48
CA ILE A 6 -7.01 -1.58 -19.94
C ILE A 6 -5.73 -1.42 -20.80
N GLU A 7 -5.86 -0.90 -22.02
CA GLU A 7 -4.78 -0.59 -22.95
C GLU A 7 -4.40 0.91 -22.91
N GLU A 8 -4.88 1.64 -21.88
CA GLU A 8 -4.66 3.07 -21.67
C GLU A 8 -5.32 3.98 -22.72
N LYS A 9 -6.23 3.46 -23.54
CA LYS A 9 -6.95 4.28 -24.51
C LYS A 9 -7.97 5.17 -23.80
N HIS A 10 -7.89 6.48 -24.04
CA HIS A 10 -8.84 7.45 -23.52
C HIS A 10 -10.26 7.20 -24.09
N LEU A 11 -11.22 6.91 -23.20
CA LEU A 11 -12.63 6.67 -23.52
C LEU A 11 -13.52 7.87 -23.18
N GLY A 12 -13.17 8.68 -22.18
CA GLY A 12 -13.90 9.92 -21.88
C GLY A 12 -13.33 10.74 -20.73
N GLY A 13 -13.73 12.01 -20.68
CA GLY A 13 -13.23 13.02 -19.73
C GLY A 13 -12.37 14.09 -20.41
N VAL A 14 -11.80 15.00 -19.62
CA VAL A 14 -10.95 16.10 -20.10
C VAL A 14 -9.62 16.08 -19.34
N GLY A 15 -8.51 16.11 -20.07
CA GLY A 15 -7.15 16.05 -19.54
C GLY A 15 -6.39 14.80 -19.97
N GLU A 16 -5.15 14.69 -19.50
CA GLU A 16 -4.29 13.53 -19.71
C GLU A 16 -4.31 12.61 -18.47
N PRO A 17 -4.23 11.27 -18.65
CA PRO A 17 -4.09 10.34 -17.54
C PRO A 17 -2.90 10.69 -16.63
N SER A 18 -2.95 10.23 -15.38
CA SER A 18 -1.79 10.27 -14.50
C SER A 18 -0.62 9.55 -15.17
N SER A 19 0.59 10.10 -15.05
CA SER A 19 1.82 9.45 -15.52
C SER A 19 2.13 8.13 -14.81
N GLU A 20 1.40 7.80 -13.75
CA GLU A 20 1.47 6.53 -13.02
C GLU A 20 0.26 5.62 -13.27
N ILE A 21 -0.58 5.91 -14.26
CA ILE A 21 -1.67 5.02 -14.64
C ILE A 21 -1.21 3.58 -14.96
N PRO A 22 -0.02 3.31 -15.54
CA PRO A 22 0.43 1.94 -15.78
C PRO A 22 0.55 1.10 -14.51
N LEU A 23 0.86 1.72 -13.37
CA LEU A 23 0.93 1.05 -12.06
C LEU A 23 -0.47 0.59 -11.61
N HIS A 24 -1.48 1.45 -11.79
CA HIS A 24 -2.88 1.13 -11.49
C HIS A 24 -3.42 0.03 -12.42
N LEU A 25 -3.21 0.17 -13.74
CA LEU A 25 -3.66 -0.82 -14.72
C LEU A 25 -3.03 -2.19 -14.48
N THR A 26 -1.74 -2.24 -14.13
CA THR A 26 -1.06 -3.50 -13.81
C THR A 26 -1.66 -4.20 -12.60
N ALA A 27 -2.07 -3.45 -11.57
CA ALA A 27 -2.77 -4.04 -10.43
C ALA A 27 -4.08 -4.71 -10.86
N TYR A 28 -4.89 -4.01 -11.66
CA TYR A 28 -6.16 -4.56 -12.19
C TYR A 28 -5.95 -5.76 -13.10
N GLN A 29 -4.86 -5.80 -13.87
CA GLN A 29 -4.56 -6.92 -14.79
C GLN A 29 -4.13 -8.20 -14.06
N ILE A 30 -3.48 -8.09 -12.90
CA ILE A 30 -2.86 -9.26 -12.24
C ILE A 30 -3.62 -9.72 -10.99
N ARG A 31 -4.65 -8.98 -10.58
CA ARG A 31 -5.46 -9.28 -9.40
C ARG A 31 -6.94 -8.98 -9.63
N ASP A 32 -7.71 -10.05 -9.80
CA ASP A 32 -9.17 -9.99 -10.00
C ASP A 32 -9.92 -9.49 -8.76
N ASP A 33 -9.30 -9.53 -7.58
CA ASP A 33 -9.90 -9.08 -6.32
C ASP A 33 -9.69 -7.58 -6.03
N VAL A 34 -8.99 -6.86 -6.90
CA VAL A 34 -8.69 -5.43 -6.75
C VAL A 34 -9.54 -4.62 -7.73
N ASN A 35 -10.41 -3.75 -7.21
CA ASN A 35 -11.19 -2.79 -8.02
C ASN A 35 -10.85 -1.33 -7.73
N ALA A 36 -9.96 -1.07 -6.76
CA ALA A 36 -9.45 0.27 -6.51
C ALA A 36 -7.98 0.25 -6.11
N VAL A 37 -7.24 1.25 -6.59
CA VAL A 37 -5.83 1.47 -6.29
C VAL A 37 -5.63 2.93 -5.92
N ILE A 38 -4.93 3.19 -4.82
CA ILE A 38 -4.53 4.53 -4.41
C ILE A 38 -3.01 4.57 -4.34
N HIS A 39 -2.42 5.47 -5.10
CA HIS A 39 -1.04 5.90 -4.93
C HIS A 39 -1.03 7.31 -4.32
N ALA A 40 -0.23 7.52 -3.29
CA ALA A 40 -0.10 8.81 -2.62
C ALA A 40 1.29 9.00 -1.98
N HIS A 41 1.58 10.23 -1.56
CA HIS A 41 2.83 10.60 -0.87
C HIS A 41 2.54 11.11 0.56
N PRO A 42 1.94 10.27 1.45
CA PRO A 42 1.65 10.71 2.81
C PRO A 42 2.96 10.89 3.60
N VAL A 43 2.98 11.85 4.53
CA VAL A 43 4.22 12.42 5.07
C VAL A 43 5.04 11.37 5.81
N TYR A 44 4.44 10.67 6.78
CA TYR A 44 5.19 9.73 7.60
C TYR A 44 5.53 8.47 6.80
N ALA A 45 4.62 7.91 6.00
CA ALA A 45 4.95 6.75 5.18
C ALA A 45 6.08 7.06 4.18
N SER A 46 6.10 8.28 3.61
CA SER A 46 7.19 8.75 2.75
C SER A 46 8.52 8.88 3.51
N VAL A 47 8.50 9.27 4.80
CA VAL A 47 9.72 9.25 5.64
C VAL A 47 10.30 7.83 5.75
N PHE A 48 9.47 6.81 5.97
CA PHE A 48 9.93 5.41 5.99
C PHE A 48 10.43 4.96 4.61
N ALA A 49 9.73 5.35 3.54
CA ALA A 49 10.14 5.07 2.17
C ALA A 49 11.52 5.68 1.81
N CYS A 50 11.82 6.88 2.33
CA CYS A 50 13.08 7.57 2.12
C CYS A 50 14.23 7.06 3.01
N THR A 51 13.92 6.57 4.22
CA THR A 51 14.94 6.07 5.16
C THR A 51 15.28 4.60 4.92
N GLY A 52 14.43 3.86 4.22
CA GLY A 52 14.55 2.41 4.06
C GLY A 52 14.26 1.63 5.35
N MET A 53 13.69 2.29 6.36
CA MET A 53 13.26 1.65 7.59
C MET A 53 11.95 0.90 7.35
N GLU A 54 11.81 -0.27 7.97
CA GLU A 54 10.60 -1.08 7.86
C GLU A 54 9.47 -0.51 8.74
N LEU A 55 8.24 -0.60 8.21
CA LEU A 55 7.03 -0.38 9.00
C LEU A 55 6.67 -1.66 9.77
N PRO A 56 6.55 -1.61 11.11
CA PRO A 56 6.26 -2.78 11.93
C PRO A 56 4.78 -3.16 11.87
N TYR A 57 4.50 -4.35 11.32
CA TYR A 57 3.14 -4.90 11.31
C TYR A 57 2.69 -5.44 12.68
N ASP A 58 3.62 -5.55 13.64
CA ASP A 58 3.41 -6.06 15.00
C ASP A 58 3.25 -4.94 16.05
N LEU A 59 2.99 -3.71 15.62
CA LEU A 59 2.77 -2.55 16.48
C LEU A 59 1.30 -2.36 16.89
N LEU A 60 0.38 -2.55 15.94
CA LEU A 60 -1.04 -2.24 16.09
C LEU A 60 -1.89 -3.43 15.61
N PRO A 61 -2.92 -3.86 16.36
CA PRO A 61 -3.75 -5.01 15.98
C PRO A 61 -4.42 -4.86 14.61
N GLU A 62 -4.96 -3.68 14.32
CA GLU A 62 -5.63 -3.37 13.06
C GLU A 62 -4.70 -3.49 11.85
N VAL A 63 -3.41 -3.19 12.01
CA VAL A 63 -2.40 -3.36 10.94
C VAL A 63 -2.19 -4.84 10.66
N ALA A 64 -2.01 -5.65 11.72
CA ALA A 64 -1.86 -7.10 11.57
C ALA A 64 -3.07 -7.73 10.87
N ILE A 65 -4.28 -7.27 11.17
CA ILE A 65 -5.53 -7.77 10.60
C ILE A 65 -5.74 -7.29 9.15
N LYS A 66 -5.57 -5.99 8.88
CA LYS A 66 -6.05 -5.37 7.63
C LYS A 66 -4.97 -5.22 6.55
N LEU A 67 -3.70 -5.16 6.93
CA LEU A 67 -2.59 -4.90 6.02
C LEU A 67 -1.55 -6.03 6.01
N GLY A 68 -1.25 -6.59 7.17
CA GLY A 68 -0.12 -7.49 7.35
C GLY A 68 1.21 -6.75 7.12
N LYS A 69 2.19 -7.45 6.53
CA LYS A 69 3.50 -6.86 6.21
C LYS A 69 3.39 -5.83 5.09
N ILE A 70 3.94 -4.64 5.33
CA ILE A 70 4.01 -3.51 4.39
C ILE A 70 5.48 -3.34 3.98
N PRO A 71 5.94 -4.04 2.93
CA PRO A 71 7.33 -3.95 2.50
C PRO A 71 7.62 -2.61 1.80
N THR A 72 8.90 -2.28 1.68
CA THR A 72 9.37 -1.18 0.83
C THR A 72 9.97 -1.74 -0.45
N ALA A 73 9.34 -1.45 -1.57
CA ALA A 73 9.79 -1.85 -2.89
C ALA A 73 11.06 -1.05 -3.29
N PRO A 74 12.02 -1.67 -4.01
CA PRO A 74 13.22 -1.00 -4.50
C PRO A 74 12.92 0.27 -5.29
N PHE A 75 13.91 1.16 -5.37
CA PHE A 75 13.77 2.35 -6.20
C PHE A 75 13.69 1.95 -7.67
N ALA A 76 12.73 2.53 -8.37
CA ALA A 76 12.62 2.50 -9.82
C ALA A 76 12.24 3.91 -10.28
N LEU A 77 12.63 4.27 -11.51
CA LEU A 77 12.31 5.58 -12.07
C LEU A 77 10.78 5.73 -12.18
N PRO A 78 10.17 6.77 -11.57
CA PRO A 78 8.74 7.04 -11.74
C PRO A 78 8.36 7.16 -13.21
N THR A 79 7.11 6.86 -13.53
CA THR A 79 6.56 7.00 -14.90
C THR A 79 7.29 6.17 -15.96
N THR A 80 7.93 5.06 -15.56
CA THR A 80 8.63 4.16 -16.49
C THR A 80 8.13 2.72 -16.36
N ASN A 81 8.34 1.92 -17.39
CA ASN A 81 8.07 0.47 -17.33
C ASN A 81 8.87 -0.23 -16.23
N GLN A 82 10.02 0.34 -15.81
CA GLN A 82 10.80 -0.23 -14.71
C GLN A 82 10.03 -0.19 -13.39
N LEU A 83 9.29 0.90 -13.11
CA LEU A 83 8.44 1.00 -11.93
C LEU A 83 7.38 -0.11 -11.94
N THR A 84 6.70 -0.27 -13.07
CA THR A 84 5.63 -1.24 -13.23
C THR A 84 6.13 -2.68 -13.10
N GLU A 85 7.21 -3.04 -13.80
CA GLU A 85 7.80 -4.39 -13.71
C GLU A 85 8.28 -4.72 -12.29
N MET A 86 8.90 -3.75 -11.62
CA MET A 86 9.34 -3.92 -10.24
C MET A 86 8.15 -4.09 -9.29
N ALA A 87 7.08 -3.31 -9.47
CA ALA A 87 5.92 -3.32 -8.60
C ALA A 87 5.08 -4.61 -8.71
N LYS A 88 5.13 -5.35 -9.83
CA LYS A 88 4.33 -6.57 -10.07
C LYS A 88 4.42 -7.58 -8.92
N ASP A 89 5.62 -7.85 -8.42
CA ASP A 89 5.81 -8.84 -7.35
C ASP A 89 5.20 -8.38 -6.02
N TYR A 90 5.16 -7.07 -5.78
CA TYR A 90 4.54 -6.47 -4.60
C TYR A 90 3.03 -6.44 -4.72
N LEU A 91 2.51 -6.00 -5.87
CA LEU A 91 1.09 -5.97 -6.19
C LEU A 91 0.43 -7.35 -6.03
N LYS A 92 1.11 -8.43 -6.43
CA LYS A 92 0.62 -9.82 -6.28
C LYS A 92 0.47 -10.29 -4.84
N LYS A 93 1.26 -9.74 -3.90
CA LYS A 93 1.43 -10.31 -2.56
C LYS A 93 0.93 -9.40 -1.44
N HIS A 94 0.79 -8.10 -1.69
CA HIS A 94 0.53 -7.11 -0.66
C HIS A 94 -0.61 -6.19 -1.07
N ASN A 95 -1.47 -5.85 -0.10
CA ASN A 95 -2.52 -4.84 -0.27
C ASN A 95 -2.01 -3.43 0.04
N ALA A 96 -0.80 -3.30 0.57
CA ALA A 96 -0.12 -2.04 0.79
C ALA A 96 1.40 -2.24 0.75
N PHE A 97 2.13 -1.31 0.14
CA PHE A 97 3.59 -1.28 0.19
C PHE A 97 4.12 0.15 -0.04
N LEU A 98 5.34 0.40 0.39
CA LEU A 98 6.06 1.65 0.16
C LEU A 98 6.88 1.55 -1.13
N LEU A 99 7.10 2.68 -1.78
CA LEU A 99 7.99 2.84 -2.94
C LEU A 99 9.21 3.64 -2.47
N LYS A 100 10.41 3.04 -2.49
CA LYS A 100 11.63 3.68 -1.96
C LYS A 100 11.84 5.08 -2.57
N ASN A 101 12.08 6.08 -1.71
CA ASN A 101 12.24 7.49 -2.07
C ASN A 101 11.06 8.09 -2.87
N HIS A 102 9.85 7.59 -2.69
CA HIS A 102 8.70 8.02 -3.48
C HIS A 102 7.44 8.19 -2.62
N GLY A 103 6.80 7.11 -2.18
CA GLY A 103 5.55 7.19 -1.43
C GLY A 103 4.96 5.83 -1.10
N ALA A 104 3.63 5.72 -1.13
CA ALA A 104 2.91 4.49 -0.80
C ALA A 104 1.87 4.15 -1.88
N ILE A 105 1.50 2.88 -1.93
CA ILE A 105 0.41 2.36 -2.74
C ILE A 105 -0.44 1.40 -1.91
N THR A 106 -1.75 1.50 -2.07
CA THR A 106 -2.73 0.59 -1.47
C THR A 106 -3.74 0.09 -2.51
N LEU A 107 -4.20 -1.14 -2.30
CA LEU A 107 -5.14 -1.85 -3.17
C LEU A 107 -6.40 -2.18 -2.37
N GLY A 108 -7.58 -2.18 -2.98
CA GLY A 108 -8.86 -2.50 -2.34
C GLY A 108 -9.86 -3.14 -3.30
N ARG A 109 -10.81 -3.88 -2.74
CA ARG A 109 -11.99 -4.40 -3.48
C ARG A 109 -12.94 -3.28 -3.89
N ASP A 110 -12.84 -2.14 -3.23
CA ASP A 110 -13.51 -0.88 -3.53
C ASP A 110 -12.63 0.30 -3.06
N ILE A 111 -13.07 1.52 -3.39
CA ILE A 111 -12.33 2.74 -3.08
C ILE A 111 -12.21 2.99 -1.57
N ASP A 112 -13.22 2.59 -0.79
CA ASP A 112 -13.25 2.79 0.65
C ASP A 112 -12.19 1.91 1.33
N GLU A 113 -12.08 0.64 0.94
CA GLU A 113 -11.06 -0.26 1.43
C GLU A 113 -9.65 0.21 1.04
N ALA A 114 -9.44 0.65 -0.21
CA ALA A 114 -8.14 1.18 -0.64
C ALA A 114 -7.76 2.45 0.16
N PHE A 115 -8.74 3.32 0.43
CA PHE A 115 -8.55 4.56 1.19
C PHE A 115 -8.26 4.28 2.67
N LEU A 116 -9.03 3.42 3.32
CA LEU A 116 -8.81 3.04 4.72
C LEU A 116 -7.44 2.36 4.90
N ARG A 117 -7.01 1.56 3.93
CA ARG A 117 -5.65 1.00 3.92
C ARG A 117 -4.59 2.11 3.84
N MET A 118 -4.79 3.13 3.02
CA MET A 118 -3.83 4.25 2.89
C MET A 118 -3.76 5.07 4.18
N GLU A 119 -4.91 5.36 4.78
CA GLU A 119 -5.00 6.03 6.07
C GLU A 119 -4.29 5.24 7.16
N LEU A 120 -4.50 3.92 7.22
CA LEU A 120 -3.85 3.05 8.20
C LEU A 120 -2.34 2.92 7.99
N VAL A 121 -1.85 2.92 6.75
CA VAL A 121 -0.40 2.97 6.45
C VAL A 121 0.22 4.25 7.02
N GLU A 122 -0.41 5.40 6.80
CA GLU A 122 0.09 6.68 7.33
C GLU A 122 -0.01 6.72 8.87
N HIS A 123 -1.11 6.21 9.43
CA HIS A 123 -1.30 6.12 10.87
C HIS A 123 -0.21 5.28 11.54
N LEU A 124 0.05 4.09 11.00
CA LEU A 124 1.13 3.22 11.44
C LEU A 124 2.49 3.92 11.34
N ALA A 125 2.78 4.57 10.21
CA ALA A 125 4.05 5.26 10.00
C ALA A 125 4.24 6.38 11.04
N LYS A 126 3.20 7.16 11.31
CA LYS A 126 3.23 8.22 12.31
C LYS A 126 3.48 7.67 13.72
N ILE A 127 2.78 6.63 14.14
CA ILE A 127 2.99 6.01 15.45
C ILE A 127 4.38 5.40 15.52
N THR A 128 4.83 4.70 14.49
CA THR A 128 6.17 4.10 14.43
C THR A 128 7.27 5.16 14.56
N PHE A 129 7.10 6.32 13.92
CA PHE A 129 8.02 7.43 14.07
C PHE A 129 8.06 7.91 15.52
N MET A 130 6.89 8.17 16.12
CA MET A 130 6.80 8.67 17.49
C MET A 130 7.33 7.67 18.53
N THR A 131 7.06 6.37 18.38
CA THR A 131 7.59 5.35 19.29
C THR A 131 9.11 5.27 19.20
N LYS A 132 9.68 5.35 18.01
CA LYS A 132 11.15 5.42 17.83
C LYS A 132 11.76 6.66 18.49
N VAL A 133 11.11 7.82 18.41
CA VAL A 133 11.54 9.03 19.12
C VAL A 133 11.54 8.83 20.64
N LEU A 134 10.58 8.07 21.17
CA LEU A 134 10.48 7.72 22.59
C LEU A 134 11.41 6.56 23.03
N GLY A 135 12.20 5.98 22.12
CA GLY A 135 13.17 4.93 22.41
C GLY A 135 12.75 3.52 21.96
N GLY A 136 11.59 3.35 21.34
CA GLY A 136 11.11 2.07 20.82
C GLY A 136 9.63 1.83 21.10
N TYR A 137 9.19 0.60 20.81
CA TYR A 137 7.84 0.13 21.09
C TYR A 137 7.90 -1.31 21.60
N GLU A 138 6.91 -1.69 22.39
CA GLU A 138 6.68 -3.07 22.78
C GLU A 138 5.89 -3.77 21.67
N LYS A 139 6.39 -4.94 21.23
CA LYS A 139 5.80 -5.70 20.14
C LYS A 139 4.60 -6.51 20.63
N ILE A 140 3.58 -6.62 19.78
CA ILE A 140 2.58 -7.66 19.93
C ILE A 140 3.29 -9.01 19.74
N SER A 141 3.17 -9.91 20.72
CA SER A 141 3.81 -11.23 20.68
C SER A 141 3.41 -12.02 19.43
N PRO A 142 4.29 -12.86 18.86
CA PRO A 142 3.98 -13.69 17.69
C PRO A 142 2.72 -14.56 17.84
N GLU A 143 2.42 -15.03 19.05
CA GLU A 143 1.22 -15.80 19.36
C GLU A 143 -0.06 -14.97 19.16
N ASN A 144 -0.04 -13.73 19.65
CA ASN A 144 -1.14 -12.78 19.48
C ASN A 144 -1.27 -12.32 18.02
N ILE A 145 -0.17 -12.12 17.30
CA ILE A 145 -0.22 -11.83 15.85
C ILE A 145 -0.94 -12.95 15.10
N LYS A 146 -0.58 -14.21 15.35
CA LYS A 146 -1.28 -15.36 14.75
C LYS A 146 -2.75 -15.43 15.14
N ALA A 147 -3.10 -15.03 16.37
CA ALA A 147 -4.49 -14.99 16.80
C ALA A 147 -5.28 -13.89 16.06
N LEU A 148 -4.69 -12.72 15.87
CA LEU A 148 -5.28 -11.61 15.13
C LEU A 148 -5.48 -11.93 13.64
N GLU A 149 -4.51 -12.58 13.00
CA GLU A 149 -4.60 -13.02 11.61
C GLU A 149 -5.82 -13.94 11.39
N LYS A 150 -6.10 -14.84 12.33
CA LYS A 150 -7.27 -15.73 12.30
C LYS A 150 -8.60 -15.02 12.52
N LEU A 151 -8.61 -13.92 13.28
CA LEU A 151 -9.84 -13.14 13.45
C LEU A 151 -10.32 -12.65 12.09
N ASN A 152 -9.42 -12.17 11.22
CA ASN A 152 -9.77 -11.64 9.90
C ASN A 152 -10.58 -12.61 9.02
N GLU A 153 -10.35 -13.92 9.17
CA GLU A 153 -11.07 -14.97 8.43
C GLU A 153 -12.55 -15.08 8.84
N GLY A 154 -12.91 -14.61 10.05
CA GLY A 154 -14.26 -14.71 10.61
C GLY A 154 -15.13 -13.44 10.49
N TRP A 155 -14.61 -12.32 9.98
CA TRP A 155 -15.38 -11.07 9.78
C TRP A 155 -15.81 -10.85 8.32
N ILE A 156 -15.64 -11.86 7.46
CA ILE A 156 -16.21 -11.90 6.12
C ILE A 156 -17.53 -12.68 6.21
N GLU A 157 -18.52 -12.10 6.91
CA GLU A 157 -19.95 -12.44 6.79
C GLU A 157 -20.71 -11.22 6.26
#